data_AF-A0A7S2VXS5-F1
#
_entry.id   AF-A0A7S2VXS5-F1
#
_cell.length_a   1.000
_cell.length_b   1.000
_cell.length_c   1.000
_cell.angle_alpha   90.00
_cell.angle_beta   90.00
_cell.angle_gamma   90.00
#
_symmetry.space_group_name_H-M   'P 1'
#
loop_
_entity.id
_entity.type
_entity.pdbx_description
1 polymer ?
#
loop_
_entity_poly.entity_id
_entity_poly.type
_entity_poly.pdbx_seq_one_letter_code
_entity_poly.pdbx_strand_id
1 'polypeptide(L)'
;MKSMLMRMSIVPRHSRHGLASSSTTTAEMRWSGVASTSAPRVRRESMRRSVVTRALEAEDSRRVGEELDLNAAASKNTDAIARRDAAAAELARLDALILSHDVKYYNDAAPEISDAEYDALRRAYDTIEAEYPDLKATTSAGRRVGAPVDTSSGLPKISHARAMLSLGNAFNVEQVEAFMKRVEKHAASTTPVEYCA
;
A
#
# COMPACT_ATOMS: atom_id res chain seq x y z
N MET A 1 -32.85 24.55 44.31
CA MET A 1 -31.63 25.00 45.02
C MET A 1 -30.42 24.36 44.34
N LYS A 2 -29.54 25.20 43.76
CA LYS A 2 -28.10 25.03 43.42
C LYS A 2 -27.63 23.66 42.87
N SER A 3 -27.45 23.47 41.56
CA SER A 3 -26.30 23.88 40.71
C SER A 3 -24.96 23.21 41.06
N MET A 4 -24.41 22.39 40.14
CA MET A 4 -22.96 22.36 39.87
C MET A 4 -22.68 21.61 38.54
N LEU A 5 -22.58 22.37 37.45
CA LEU A 5 -21.94 21.91 36.21
C LEU A 5 -20.42 22.06 36.38
N MET A 6 -19.66 20.99 36.12
CA MET A 6 -18.20 21.04 36.05
C MET A 6 -17.78 21.06 34.56
N ARG A 7 -17.32 22.23 34.10
CA ARG A 7 -16.65 22.42 32.82
C ARG A 7 -15.14 22.32 33.06
N MET A 8 -14.48 21.31 32.47
CA MET A 8 -13.02 21.20 32.47
C MET A 8 -12.49 21.81 31.17
N SER A 9 -11.91 23.01 31.25
CA SER A 9 -11.30 23.72 30.13
C SER A 9 -9.81 23.37 30.05
N ILE A 10 -9.35 22.82 28.92
CA ILE A 10 -7.93 22.58 28.63
C ILE A 10 -7.40 23.74 27.78
N VAL A 11 -6.41 24.45 28.31
CA VAL A 11 -5.70 25.58 27.69
C VAL A 11 -4.41 25.06 27.04
N PRO A 12 -3.97 25.55 25.86
CA PRO A 12 -2.76 25.07 25.21
C PRO A 12 -1.50 25.73 25.79
N ARG A 13 -0.53 24.91 26.22
CA ARG A 13 0.78 25.37 26.70
C ARG A 13 1.75 25.49 25.52
N HIS A 14 2.03 26.71 25.09
CA HIS A 14 3.15 27.00 24.20
C HIS A 14 4.44 27.08 25.03
N SER A 15 5.46 26.31 24.65
CA SER A 15 6.81 26.46 25.16
C SER A 15 7.71 26.97 24.04
N ARG A 16 8.08 28.25 24.14
CA ARG A 16 9.23 28.86 23.43
C ARG A 16 10.40 28.92 24.41
N HIS A 17 11.54 28.35 24.04
CA HIS A 17 12.92 28.71 24.41
C HIS A 17 13.79 27.89 23.43
N GLY A 18 14.91 28.33 22.87
CA GLY A 18 15.75 29.50 23.04
C GLY A 18 17.01 29.26 22.17
N LEU A 19 17.58 30.36 21.70
CA LEU A 19 18.73 30.49 20.80
C LEU A 19 20.06 29.97 21.38
N ALA A 20 20.97 29.51 20.51
CA ALA A 20 22.44 29.72 20.51
C ALA A 20 23.04 28.87 19.36
N SER A 21 23.65 29.35 18.27
CA SER A 21 24.80 30.25 18.03
C SER A 21 26.17 29.72 18.49
N SER A 22 27.01 29.27 17.55
CA SER A 22 28.48 29.47 17.43
C SER A 22 29.01 28.58 16.29
N SER A 23 29.51 29.12 15.15
CA SER A 23 30.90 29.56 14.89
C SER A 23 31.92 28.49 15.29
N THR A 24 32.77 27.92 14.43
CA THR A 24 33.90 28.55 13.72
C THR A 24 34.64 27.38 13.04
N THR A 25 35.23 27.55 11.85
CA THR A 25 36.63 27.15 11.56
C THR A 25 36.95 27.50 10.11
N THR A 26 37.57 28.68 10.01
CA THR A 26 38.48 29.13 8.97
C THR A 26 39.63 28.13 8.81
N ALA A 27 39.90 27.70 7.59
CA ALA A 27 41.21 27.22 7.19
C ALA A 27 41.57 27.85 5.85
N GLU A 28 42.32 28.95 5.93
CA GLU A 28 43.08 29.49 4.81
C GLU A 28 44.15 28.48 4.40
N MET A 29 44.30 28.23 3.10
CA MET A 29 45.59 27.86 2.53
C MET A 29 45.87 28.74 1.33
N ARG A 30 46.71 29.74 1.59
CA ARG A 30 47.41 30.55 0.61
C ARG A 30 48.32 29.67 -0.24
N TRP A 31 48.26 29.87 -1.56
CA TRP A 31 49.43 29.62 -2.39
C TRP A 31 49.73 30.87 -3.22
N SER A 32 50.90 31.43 -2.96
CA SER A 32 51.50 32.54 -3.69
C SER A 32 52.14 32.02 -4.98
N GLY A 33 51.72 32.58 -6.11
CA GLY A 33 52.34 32.35 -7.41
C GLY A 33 52.11 33.55 -8.33
N VAL A 34 53.08 34.45 -8.35
CA VAL A 34 53.19 35.55 -9.32
C VAL A 34 53.56 34.98 -10.68
N ALA A 35 52.76 35.29 -11.71
CA ALA A 35 53.25 35.42 -13.08
C ALA A 35 52.32 36.35 -13.86
N SER A 36 52.85 37.55 -14.15
CA SER A 36 52.33 38.52 -15.10
C SER A 36 52.46 37.96 -16.53
N THR A 37 51.38 38.02 -17.32
CA THR A 37 51.49 38.30 -18.76
C THR A 37 50.15 38.78 -19.34
N SER A 38 50.21 39.93 -20.01
CA SER A 38 49.14 40.62 -20.73
C SER A 38 48.67 39.88 -21.99
N ALA A 39 47.37 39.84 -22.25
CA ALA A 39 46.80 39.46 -23.56
C ALA A 39 45.41 40.13 -23.80
N PRO A 40 44.97 40.29 -25.06
CA PRO A 40 44.35 41.52 -25.53
C PRO A 40 42.81 41.56 -25.53
N ARG A 41 42.30 42.79 -25.63
CA ARG A 41 40.89 43.20 -25.74
C ARG A 41 40.24 42.63 -27.01
N VAL A 42 39.40 41.62 -26.87
CA VAL A 42 38.55 41.11 -27.97
C VAL A 42 37.20 41.84 -27.98
N ARG A 43 36.89 42.31 -29.17
CA ARG A 43 35.73 43.08 -29.64
C ARG A 43 34.41 42.40 -29.30
N ARG A 44 33.48 43.13 -28.66
CA ARG A 44 32.07 42.73 -28.51
C ARG A 44 31.40 42.78 -29.88
N GLU A 45 31.27 41.65 -30.55
CA GLU A 45 30.40 41.51 -31.72
C GLU A 45 28.99 41.12 -31.22
N SER A 46 28.08 42.09 -31.23
CA SER A 46 26.69 41.93 -30.84
C SER A 46 25.93 41.13 -31.92
N MET A 47 25.72 39.84 -31.68
CA MET A 47 24.89 38.99 -32.53
C MET A 47 23.41 39.34 -32.33
N ARG A 48 22.82 40.09 -33.28
CA ARG A 48 21.36 40.25 -33.40
C ARG A 48 20.77 38.90 -33.80
N ARG A 49 20.42 38.06 -32.82
CA ARG A 49 19.59 36.87 -33.04
C ARG A 49 18.22 37.33 -33.55
N SER A 50 17.83 36.87 -34.75
CA SER A 50 16.55 37.25 -35.33
C SER A 50 15.39 36.65 -34.52
N VAL A 51 14.31 37.41 -34.40
CA VAL A 51 13.11 37.05 -33.62
C VAL A 51 12.47 35.75 -34.12
N VAL A 52 12.62 35.46 -35.43
CA VAL A 52 12.09 34.23 -36.07
C VAL A 52 12.83 32.98 -35.61
N THR A 53 14.17 33.00 -35.51
CA THR A 53 14.94 31.87 -34.96
C THR A 53 14.60 31.59 -33.50
N ARG A 54 14.33 32.64 -32.71
CA ARG A 54 13.98 32.50 -31.30
C ARG A 54 12.58 31.92 -31.09
N ALA A 55 11.67 32.14 -32.05
CA ALA A 55 10.33 31.56 -32.03
C ALA A 55 10.37 30.07 -32.38
N LEU A 56 11.15 29.66 -33.39
CA LEU A 56 11.29 28.25 -33.81
C LEU A 56 12.02 27.40 -32.75
N GLU A 57 13.10 27.91 -32.15
CA GLU A 57 13.81 27.22 -31.03
C GLU A 57 12.89 27.05 -29.81
N ALA A 58 11.99 27.99 -29.57
CA ALA A 58 11.02 27.92 -28.47
C ALA A 58 9.87 26.93 -28.74
N GLU A 59 9.47 26.73 -30.00
CA GLU A 59 8.46 25.74 -30.39
C GLU A 59 9.02 24.31 -30.36
N ASP A 60 10.24 24.09 -30.85
CA ASP A 60 10.90 22.79 -30.75
C ASP A 60 11.19 22.40 -29.30
N SER A 61 11.59 23.35 -28.45
CA SER A 61 11.79 23.10 -27.01
C SER A 61 10.47 22.74 -26.29
N ARG A 62 9.33 23.28 -26.74
CA ARG A 62 8.01 22.91 -26.22
C ARG A 62 7.58 21.52 -26.67
N ARG A 63 7.82 21.16 -27.94
CA ARG A 63 7.54 19.81 -28.45
C ARG A 63 8.35 18.73 -27.74
N VAL A 64 9.64 19.00 -27.51
CA VAL A 64 10.50 18.06 -26.76
C VAL A 64 10.04 17.94 -25.30
N GLY A 65 9.58 19.02 -24.67
CA GLY A 65 8.98 18.95 -23.32
C GLY A 65 7.70 18.11 -23.28
N GLU A 66 6.79 18.33 -24.24
CA GLU A 66 5.54 17.58 -24.37
C GLU A 66 5.77 16.09 -24.66
N GLU A 67 6.76 15.76 -25.51
CA GLU A 67 7.15 14.39 -25.84
C GLU A 67 7.80 13.65 -24.65
N LEU A 68 8.57 14.35 -23.81
CA LEU A 68 9.14 13.79 -22.57
C LEU A 68 8.05 13.48 -21.53
N ASP A 69 7.04 14.34 -21.42
CA ASP A 69 5.91 14.13 -20.50
C ASP A 69 5.04 12.93 -20.92
N LEU A 70 4.82 12.74 -22.22
CA LEU A 70 4.10 11.59 -22.77
C LEU A 70 4.86 10.27 -22.54
N ASN A 71 6.18 10.26 -22.73
CA ASN A 71 7.02 9.08 -22.49
C ASN A 71 7.11 8.74 -20.98
N ALA A 72 7.14 9.74 -20.10
CA ALA A 72 7.10 9.52 -18.66
C ALA A 72 5.75 8.95 -18.20
N ALA A 73 4.64 9.37 -18.80
CA ALA A 73 3.31 8.81 -18.54
C ALA A 73 3.18 7.36 -19.05
N ALA A 74 3.73 7.05 -20.23
CA ALA A 74 3.76 5.70 -20.79
C ALA A 74 4.62 4.73 -19.96
N SER A 75 5.76 5.20 -19.43
CA SER A 75 6.62 4.42 -18.53
C SER A 75 5.90 4.08 -17.22
N LYS A 76 5.27 5.07 -16.58
CA LYS A 76 4.48 4.85 -15.35
C LYS A 76 3.31 3.87 -15.55
N ASN A 77 2.68 3.88 -16.72
CA ASN A 77 1.61 2.94 -17.05
C ASN A 77 2.16 1.51 -17.21
N THR A 78 3.31 1.36 -17.87
CA THR A 78 4.00 0.07 -18.01
C THR A 78 4.35 -0.52 -16.64
N ASP A 79 4.87 0.30 -15.73
CA ASP A 79 5.20 -0.14 -14.36
C ASP A 79 3.97 -0.55 -13.56
N ALA A 80 2.82 0.09 -13.78
CA ALA A 80 1.57 -0.26 -13.13
C ALA A 80 1.01 -1.59 -13.65
N ILE A 81 1.07 -1.82 -14.97
CA ILE A 81 0.69 -3.07 -15.62
C ILE A 81 1.58 -4.21 -15.11
N ALA A 82 2.90 -4.02 -15.08
CA ALA A 82 3.83 -5.04 -14.59
C ALA A 82 3.58 -5.42 -13.13
N ARG A 83 3.28 -4.44 -12.25
CA ARG A 83 2.92 -4.71 -10.85
C ARG A 83 1.62 -5.49 -10.72
N ARG A 84 0.61 -5.15 -11.53
CA ARG A 84 -0.66 -5.89 -11.59
C ARG A 84 -0.46 -7.33 -12.05
N ASP A 85 0.33 -7.54 -13.09
CA ASP A 85 0.61 -8.88 -13.62
C ASP A 85 1.38 -9.73 -12.61
N ALA A 86 2.35 -9.13 -11.89
CA ALA A 86 3.04 -9.79 -10.79
C ALA A 86 2.09 -10.14 -9.64
N ALA A 87 1.17 -9.25 -9.27
CA ALA A 87 0.15 -9.51 -8.26
C ALA A 87 -0.80 -10.66 -8.67
N ALA A 88 -1.20 -10.71 -9.95
CA ALA A 88 -2.01 -11.80 -10.48
C ALA A 88 -1.27 -13.16 -10.42
N ALA A 89 0.02 -13.17 -10.76
CA ALA A 89 0.85 -14.37 -10.68
C ALA A 89 1.02 -14.84 -9.22
N GLU A 90 1.22 -13.92 -8.27
CA GLU A 90 1.34 -14.26 -6.86
C GLU A 90 0.01 -14.75 -6.27
N LEU A 91 -1.12 -14.15 -6.64
CA LEU A 91 -2.45 -14.66 -6.27
C LEU A 91 -2.63 -16.09 -6.74
N ALA A 92 -2.28 -16.40 -8.00
CA ALA A 92 -2.39 -17.76 -8.52
C ALA A 92 -1.48 -18.75 -7.78
N ARG A 93 -0.25 -18.33 -7.41
CA ARG A 93 0.68 -19.13 -6.61
C ARG A 93 0.11 -19.44 -5.22
N LEU A 94 -0.39 -18.40 -4.54
CA LEU A 94 -1.00 -18.53 -3.22
C LEU A 94 -2.26 -19.40 -3.27
N ASP A 95 -3.11 -19.22 -4.29
CA ASP A 95 -4.33 -20.02 -4.48
C ASP A 95 -4.02 -21.52 -4.55
N ALA A 96 -3.04 -21.89 -5.37
CA ALA A 96 -2.58 -23.28 -5.51
C ALA A 96 -1.97 -23.83 -4.21
N LEU A 97 -1.16 -23.02 -3.52
CA LEU A 97 -0.52 -23.43 -2.27
C LEU A 97 -1.56 -23.65 -1.16
N ILE A 98 -2.52 -22.74 -1.04
CA ILE A 98 -3.59 -22.84 -0.06
C ILE A 98 -4.48 -24.05 -0.36
N LEU A 99 -4.85 -24.28 -1.63
CA LEU A 99 -5.60 -25.48 -2.02
C LEU A 99 -4.86 -26.78 -1.65
N SER A 100 -3.55 -26.82 -1.85
CA SER A 100 -2.72 -27.97 -1.45
C SER A 100 -2.78 -28.22 0.06
N HIS A 101 -2.65 -27.16 0.87
CA HIS A 101 -2.75 -27.29 2.32
C HIS A 101 -4.18 -27.61 2.80
N ASP A 102 -5.21 -27.08 2.15
CA ASP A 102 -6.60 -27.43 2.43
C ASP A 102 -6.80 -28.94 2.26
N VAL A 103 -6.34 -29.52 1.14
CA VAL A 103 -6.48 -30.96 0.88
C VAL A 103 -5.77 -31.77 1.96
N LYS A 104 -4.53 -31.41 2.29
CA LYS A 104 -3.75 -32.12 3.33
C LYS A 104 -4.41 -32.05 4.70
N TYR A 105 -5.00 -30.91 5.03
CA TYR A 105 -5.68 -30.70 6.31
C TYR A 105 -7.03 -31.43 6.36
N TYR A 106 -7.90 -31.24 5.37
CA TYR A 106 -9.28 -31.73 5.40
C TYR A 106 -9.46 -33.17 4.92
N ASN A 107 -8.70 -33.61 3.92
CA ASN A 107 -8.86 -34.93 3.31
C ASN A 107 -7.83 -35.93 3.84
N ASP A 108 -6.56 -35.54 3.90
CA ASP A 108 -5.47 -36.47 4.24
C ASP A 108 -5.19 -36.55 5.75
N ALA A 109 -5.74 -35.60 6.53
CA ALA A 109 -5.43 -35.42 7.96
C ALA A 109 -3.91 -35.38 8.26
N ALA A 110 -3.13 -34.83 7.33
CA ALA A 110 -1.67 -34.77 7.37
C ALA A 110 -1.16 -33.34 7.07
N PRO A 111 -1.47 -32.35 7.93
CA PRO A 111 -1.01 -30.98 7.73
C PRO A 111 0.52 -30.88 7.77
N GLU A 112 1.10 -30.19 6.80
CA GLU A 112 2.55 -29.97 6.70
C GLU A 112 3.02 -28.66 7.33
N ILE A 113 2.10 -27.72 7.52
CA ILE A 113 2.37 -26.39 8.08
C ILE A 113 1.51 -26.18 9.31
N SER A 114 1.98 -25.32 10.20
CA SER A 114 1.22 -24.87 11.36
C SER A 114 0.06 -23.95 10.97
N ASP A 115 -0.95 -23.85 11.84
CA ASP A 115 -2.09 -22.95 11.65
C ASP A 115 -1.65 -21.49 11.46
N ALA A 116 -0.61 -21.04 12.18
CA ALA A 116 -0.09 -19.69 12.07
C ALA A 116 0.54 -19.40 10.69
N GLU A 117 1.20 -20.39 10.09
CA GLU A 117 1.75 -20.30 8.74
C GLU A 117 0.63 -20.30 7.69
N TYR A 118 -0.39 -21.13 7.86
CA TYR A 118 -1.57 -21.14 7.00
C TYR A 118 -2.29 -19.78 7.04
N ASP A 119 -2.51 -19.23 8.22
CA ASP A 119 -3.11 -17.91 8.41
C ASP A 119 -2.27 -16.80 7.78
N ALA A 120 -0.95 -16.92 7.77
CA ALA A 120 -0.07 -15.96 7.09
C ALA A 120 -0.25 -16.00 5.56
N LEU A 121 -0.38 -17.21 4.98
CA LEU A 121 -0.68 -17.37 3.56
C LEU A 121 -2.04 -16.75 3.20
N ARG A 122 -3.06 -16.98 4.04
CA ARG A 122 -4.39 -16.38 3.87
C ARG A 122 -4.37 -14.87 3.94
N ARG A 123 -3.69 -14.29 4.94
CA ARG A 123 -3.56 -12.83 5.05
C ARG A 123 -2.85 -12.23 3.84
N ALA A 124 -1.78 -12.85 3.35
CA ALA A 124 -1.08 -12.39 2.16
C ALA A 124 -2.00 -12.38 0.93
N TYR A 125 -2.79 -13.44 0.75
CA TYR A 125 -3.79 -13.52 -0.32
C TYR A 125 -4.83 -12.40 -0.22
N ASP A 126 -5.41 -12.21 0.97
CA ASP A 126 -6.44 -11.20 1.23
C ASP A 126 -5.90 -9.77 1.03
N THR A 127 -4.64 -9.51 1.40
CA THR A 127 -3.97 -8.22 1.14
C THR A 127 -3.90 -7.93 -0.35
N ILE A 128 -3.45 -8.89 -1.16
CA ILE A 128 -3.33 -8.68 -2.61
C ILE A 128 -4.73 -8.54 -3.25
N GLU A 129 -5.71 -9.34 -2.84
CA GLU A 129 -7.10 -9.21 -3.32
C GLU A 129 -7.72 -7.85 -2.94
N ALA A 130 -7.34 -7.27 -1.81
CA ALA A 130 -7.80 -5.96 -1.38
C ALA A 130 -7.16 -4.81 -2.17
N GLU A 131 -5.88 -4.95 -2.52
CA GLU A 131 -5.15 -3.99 -3.36
C GLU A 131 -5.59 -4.02 -4.84
N TYR A 132 -5.92 -5.22 -5.35
CA TYR A 132 -6.30 -5.45 -6.75
C TYR A 132 -7.69 -6.09 -6.87
N PRO A 133 -8.78 -5.35 -6.57
CA PRO A 133 -10.13 -5.89 -6.56
C PRO A 133 -10.63 -6.35 -7.93
N ASP A 134 -10.01 -5.88 -9.03
CA ASP A 134 -10.28 -6.30 -10.40
C ASP A 134 -9.73 -7.70 -10.73
N LEU A 135 -8.77 -8.20 -9.96
CA LEU A 135 -8.18 -9.54 -10.11
C LEU A 135 -8.96 -10.65 -9.37
N LYS A 136 -10.07 -10.31 -8.73
CA LYS A 136 -10.89 -11.28 -8.00
C LYS A 136 -11.50 -12.32 -8.93
N ALA A 137 -10.99 -13.54 -8.87
CA ALA A 137 -11.57 -14.67 -9.57
C ALA A 137 -12.91 -15.10 -8.95
N THR A 138 -13.85 -15.57 -9.77
CA THR A 138 -15.14 -16.10 -9.30
C THR A 138 -14.96 -17.36 -8.45
N THR A 139 -13.89 -18.12 -8.67
CA THR A 139 -13.55 -19.37 -7.97
C THR A 139 -12.34 -19.23 -7.04
N SER A 140 -12.09 -18.02 -6.52
CA SER A 140 -10.92 -17.72 -5.69
C SER A 140 -10.95 -18.52 -4.37
N ALA A 141 -9.80 -19.00 -3.90
CA ALA A 141 -9.69 -19.72 -2.63
C ALA A 141 -10.17 -18.90 -1.43
N GLY A 142 -10.22 -17.56 -1.53
CA GLY A 142 -10.78 -16.68 -0.51
C GLY A 142 -12.29 -16.86 -0.29
N ARG A 143 -13.02 -17.45 -1.26
CA ARG A 143 -14.48 -17.69 -1.16
C ARG A 143 -14.85 -19.15 -0.87
N ARG A 144 -13.88 -20.06 -0.93
CA ARG A 144 -14.11 -21.49 -0.72
C ARG A 144 -14.01 -21.82 0.77
N VAL A 145 -14.99 -22.56 1.27
CA VAL A 145 -14.97 -23.14 2.62
C VAL A 145 -14.46 -24.57 2.52
N GLY A 146 -13.38 -24.88 3.23
CA GLY A 146 -12.79 -26.21 3.27
C GLY A 146 -12.09 -26.65 1.98
N ALA A 147 -11.77 -27.94 1.89
CA ALA A 147 -11.25 -28.57 0.67
C ALA A 147 -12.38 -29.10 -0.24
N PRO A 148 -12.12 -29.28 -1.54
CA PRO A 148 -12.97 -30.12 -2.37
C PRO A 148 -13.11 -31.51 -1.74
N VAL A 149 -14.36 -31.97 -1.60
CA VAL A 149 -14.68 -33.28 -1.02
C VAL A 149 -13.96 -34.38 -1.80
N ASP A 150 -13.17 -35.19 -1.09
CA ASP A 150 -12.55 -36.38 -1.68
C ASP A 150 -13.61 -37.41 -2.11
N THR A 151 -13.72 -37.60 -3.41
CA THR A 151 -14.64 -38.58 -4.02
C THR A 151 -14.12 -40.01 -3.93
N SER A 152 -12.85 -40.21 -3.55
CA SER A 152 -12.19 -41.52 -3.44
C SER A 152 -12.56 -42.25 -2.16
N SER A 153 -12.97 -41.52 -1.12
CA SER A 153 -13.46 -42.04 0.17
C SER A 153 -14.67 -42.97 0.08
N GLY A 154 -15.37 -43.03 -1.07
CA GLY A 154 -16.56 -43.86 -1.27
C GLY A 154 -17.82 -43.34 -0.55
N LEU A 155 -17.72 -42.19 0.12
CA LEU A 155 -18.86 -41.55 0.77
C LEU A 155 -19.69 -40.74 -0.24
N PRO A 156 -21.02 -40.92 -0.28
CA PRO A 156 -21.88 -40.15 -1.17
C PRO A 156 -21.90 -38.68 -0.74
N LYS A 157 -21.87 -37.76 -1.72
CA LYS A 157 -22.05 -36.33 -1.45
C LYS A 157 -23.49 -36.07 -1.04
N ILE A 158 -23.68 -35.55 0.16
CA ILE A 158 -24.99 -35.14 0.67
C ILE A 158 -25.04 -33.60 0.68
N SER A 159 -26.10 -33.04 0.11
CA SER A 159 -26.34 -31.60 0.17
C SER A 159 -26.84 -31.21 1.57
N HIS A 160 -26.20 -30.20 2.17
CA HIS A 160 -26.68 -29.65 3.43
C HIS A 160 -27.99 -28.86 3.19
N ALA A 161 -28.99 -29.04 4.07
CA ALA A 161 -30.25 -28.33 3.99
C ALA A 161 -30.12 -26.80 4.14
N ARG A 162 -29.02 -26.36 4.78
CA ARG A 162 -28.59 -24.96 4.88
C ARG A 162 -27.10 -24.89 4.63
N ALA A 163 -26.63 -23.76 4.09
CA ALA A 163 -25.21 -23.56 3.86
C ALA A 163 -24.44 -23.65 5.19
N MET A 164 -23.38 -24.47 5.22
CA MET A 164 -22.40 -24.46 6.30
C MET A 164 -21.40 -23.34 6.02
N LEU A 165 -21.35 -22.36 6.92
CA LEU A 165 -20.48 -21.20 6.80
C LEU A 165 -19.24 -21.39 7.67
N SER A 166 -18.16 -20.70 7.30
CA SER A 166 -17.01 -20.50 8.17
C SER A 166 -17.24 -19.32 9.13
N LEU A 167 -16.36 -19.19 10.10
CA LEU A 167 -16.28 -18.02 10.98
C LEU A 167 -15.24 -17.05 10.46
N GLY A 168 -15.45 -15.75 10.72
CA GLY A 168 -14.42 -14.74 10.55
C GLY A 168 -13.45 -14.76 11.75
N ASN A 169 -12.17 -14.52 11.49
CA ASN A 169 -11.13 -14.56 12.51
C ASN A 169 -10.81 -13.15 13.03
N ALA A 170 -10.43 -13.06 14.31
CA ALA A 170 -9.87 -11.86 14.93
C ALA A 170 -8.67 -12.26 15.80
N PHE A 171 -7.53 -11.61 15.57
CA PHE A 171 -6.24 -11.95 16.20
C PHE A 171 -5.81 -10.90 17.24
N ASN A 172 -6.46 -9.74 17.28
CA ASN A 172 -6.18 -8.67 18.24
C ASN A 172 -7.47 -8.03 18.77
N VAL A 173 -7.33 -7.29 19.86
CA VAL A 173 -8.45 -6.67 20.57
C VAL A 173 -9.17 -5.67 19.68
N GLU A 174 -8.42 -4.91 18.87
CA GLU A 174 -8.97 -3.89 17.98
C GLU A 174 -9.90 -4.50 16.90
N GLN A 175 -9.56 -5.68 16.39
CA GLN A 175 -10.40 -6.43 15.45
C GLN A 175 -11.69 -6.93 16.09
N VAL A 176 -11.62 -7.37 17.35
CA VAL A 176 -12.80 -7.78 18.13
C VAL A 176 -13.69 -6.57 18.40
N GLU A 177 -13.14 -5.45 18.85
CA GLU A 177 -13.90 -4.21 19.05
C GLU A 177 -14.56 -3.72 17.76
N ALA A 178 -13.85 -3.81 16.63
CA ALA A 178 -14.40 -3.46 15.32
C ALA A 178 -15.55 -4.39 14.93
N PHE A 179 -15.45 -5.69 15.25
CA PHE A 179 -16.54 -6.65 15.06
C PHE A 179 -17.75 -6.30 15.93
N MET A 180 -17.56 -6.06 17.23
CA MET A 180 -18.63 -5.69 18.16
C MET A 180 -19.38 -4.43 17.69
N LYS A 181 -18.65 -3.38 17.28
CA LYS A 181 -19.24 -2.16 16.70
C LYS A 181 -20.08 -2.44 15.46
N ARG A 182 -19.65 -3.38 14.60
CA ARG A 182 -20.44 -3.78 13.42
C ARG A 182 -21.72 -4.51 13.84
N VAL A 183 -21.64 -5.42 14.81
CA VAL A 183 -22.80 -6.16 15.32
C VAL A 183 -23.83 -5.19 15.91
N GLU A 184 -23.40 -4.29 16.78
CA GLU A 184 -24.28 -3.27 17.40
C GLU A 184 -24.96 -2.40 16.35
N LYS A 185 -24.21 -1.95 15.32
CA LYS A 185 -24.77 -1.16 14.22
C LYS A 185 -25.84 -1.93 13.43
N HIS A 186 -25.64 -3.22 13.17
CA HIS A 186 -26.60 -4.03 12.41
C HIS A 186 -27.79 -4.50 13.24
N ALA A 187 -27.61 -4.71 14.54
CA ALA A 187 -28.67 -5.14 15.43
C ALA A 187 -29.78 -4.10 15.57
N ALA A 188 -29.46 -2.80 15.41
CA ALA A 188 -30.40 -1.68 15.51
C ALA A 188 -31.36 -1.79 16.72
N SER A 189 -30.90 -2.42 17.80
CA SER A 189 -31.72 -2.84 18.92
C SER A 189 -31.61 -1.87 20.08
N THR A 190 -32.70 -1.75 20.85
CA THR A 190 -32.73 -1.01 22.12
C THR A 190 -32.13 -1.81 23.28
N THR A 191 -31.99 -3.13 23.13
CA THR A 191 -31.39 -4.02 24.15
C THR A 191 -29.89 -4.20 23.93
N PRO A 192 -29.09 -4.31 24.99
CA PRO A 192 -27.67 -4.65 24.88
C PRO A 192 -27.47 -5.98 24.14
N VAL A 193 -26.40 -6.07 23.35
CA VAL A 193 -26.00 -7.31 22.67
C VAL A 193 -25.32 -8.23 23.69
N GLU A 194 -25.84 -9.44 23.84
CA GLU A 194 -25.23 -10.49 24.66
C GLU A 194 -24.43 -11.46 23.78
N TYR A 195 -23.26 -11.87 24.26
CA TYR A 195 -22.37 -12.80 23.57
C TYR A 195 -22.32 -14.12 24.32
N CYS A 196 -22.48 -15.25 23.62
CA CYS A 196 -22.22 -16.56 24.19
C CYS A 196 -20.71 -16.76 24.35
N ALA A 197 -20.30 -17.17 25.55
CA ALA A 197 -18.94 -17.57 25.88
C ALA A 197 -18.81 -19.10 25.88
#